data_AF-A0A5P9XMH3-F1
#
_entry.id   AF-A0A5P9XMH3-F1
#
_cell.length_a   1.000
_cell.length_b   1.000
_cell.length_c   1.000
_cell.angle_alpha   90.00
_cell.angle_beta   90.00
_cell.angle_gamma   90.00
#
_symmetry.space_group_name_H-M   'P 1'
#
loop_
_entity.id
_entity.type
_entity.pdbx_description
1 polymer ?
#
loop_
_entity_poly.entity_id
_entity_poly.type
_entity_poly.pdbx_seq_one_letter_code
_entity_poly.pdbx_strand_id
1 'polypeptide(L)'
;MSPFAEAAVLPAMPPSVHINAGPLGELSVGGILSVNGRAQSNRYDASGPAGKYFSANVTDGLVSVAKTHGLIQFYLEAGAIIYMV
;
A
#
# COMPACT_ATOMS: atom_id res chain seq x y z
N MET A 1 24.04 8.36 24.90
CA MET A 1 23.61 7.05 24.39
C MET A 1 22.86 7.33 23.10
N SER A 2 23.39 6.85 21.97
CA SER A 2 22.89 7.12 20.62
C SER A 2 21.48 6.54 20.41
N PRO A 3 20.58 7.25 19.70
CA PRO A 3 19.32 6.66 19.28
C PRO A 3 19.63 5.76 18.09
N PHE A 4 19.72 4.45 18.32
CA PHE A 4 19.55 3.53 17.21
C PHE A 4 18.08 3.66 16.82
N ALA A 5 17.84 4.38 15.73
CA ALA A 5 16.58 4.36 15.04
C ALA A 5 16.16 2.89 14.90
N GLU A 6 15.06 2.54 15.55
CA GLU A 6 14.27 1.37 15.21
C GLU A 6 14.15 1.43 13.68
N ALA A 7 14.89 0.57 12.97
CA ALA A 7 14.73 0.42 11.55
C ALA A 7 13.26 0.04 11.39
N ALA A 8 12.43 1.01 10.98
CA ALA A 8 11.04 0.77 10.69
C ALA A 8 11.03 -0.45 9.78
N VAL A 9 10.54 -1.57 10.32
CA VAL A 9 10.45 -2.82 9.58
C VAL A 9 9.70 -2.44 8.32
N LEU A 10 10.40 -2.40 7.18
CA LEU A 10 9.74 -2.20 5.90
C LEU A 10 8.68 -3.30 5.86
N PRO A 11 7.37 -2.97 5.81
CA PRO A 11 6.34 -4.00 5.82
C PRO A 11 6.71 -4.99 4.72
N ALA A 12 6.99 -6.23 5.11
CA ALA A 12 7.42 -7.25 4.17
C ALA A 12 6.40 -7.28 3.03
N MET A 13 6.87 -7.16 1.79
CA MET A 13 5.99 -7.20 0.63
C MET A 13 5.12 -8.46 0.73
N PRO A 14 3.79 -8.32 0.78
CA PRO A 14 2.90 -9.45 0.93
C PRO A 14 3.10 -10.40 -0.26
N PRO A 15 2.85 -11.70 -0.07
CA PRO A 15 3.07 -12.68 -1.11
C PRO A 15 2.31 -12.30 -2.38
N SER A 16 3.02 -12.28 -3.49
CA SER A 16 2.45 -11.96 -4.80
C SER A 16 1.48 -13.06 -5.24
N VAL A 17 0.38 -12.67 -5.87
CA VAL A 17 -0.54 -13.58 -6.55
C VAL A 17 0.04 -13.93 -7.92
N HIS A 18 0.13 -15.23 -8.21
CA HIS A 18 0.61 -15.74 -9.48
C HIS A 18 -0.58 -16.01 -10.41
N ILE A 19 -0.58 -15.37 -11.57
CA ILE A 19 -1.65 -15.45 -12.57
C ILE A 19 -1.06 -16.06 -13.85
N ASN A 20 -1.73 -17.09 -14.38
CA ASN A 20 -1.37 -17.65 -15.68
C ASN A 20 -2.00 -16.81 -16.80
N ALA A 21 -1.19 -16.05 -17.54
CA ALA A 21 -1.62 -15.17 -18.63
C ALA A 21 -1.62 -15.87 -20.01
N GLY A 22 -1.73 -17.21 -20.04
CA GLY A 22 -1.82 -17.99 -21.27
C GLY A 22 -0.50 -18.02 -22.05
N PRO A 23 -0.45 -17.62 -23.34
CA PRO A 23 0.78 -17.62 -24.14
C PRO A 23 1.89 -16.74 -23.56
N LEU A 24 1.51 -15.75 -22.74
CA LEU A 24 2.44 -14.87 -22.05
C LEU A 24 3.04 -15.54 -20.80
N GLY A 25 2.61 -16.72 -20.38
CA GLY A 25 3.13 -17.44 -19.21
C GLY A 25 2.71 -16.82 -17.88
N GLU A 26 3.47 -17.13 -16.82
CA GLU A 26 3.14 -16.67 -15.46
C GLU A 26 3.49 -15.19 -15.22
N LEU A 27 2.61 -14.51 -14.49
CA LEU A 27 2.73 -13.14 -14.02
C LEU A 27 2.55 -13.10 -12.51
N SER A 28 3.45 -12.42 -11.81
CA SER A 28 3.32 -12.16 -10.37
C SER A 28 2.76 -10.76 -10.16
N VAL A 29 1.70 -10.63 -9.36
CA VAL A 29 1.08 -9.37 -9.00
C VAL A 29 1.06 -9.25 -7.48
N GLY A 30 1.68 -8.22 -6.93
CA GLY A 30 1.74 -7.99 -5.49
C GLY A 30 1.55 -6.53 -5.17
N GLY A 31 1.13 -6.21 -3.95
CA GLY A 31 0.95 -4.81 -3.56
C GLY A 31 0.65 -4.63 -2.09
N ILE A 32 0.94 -3.44 -1.58
CA ILE A 32 0.67 -3.03 -0.21
C ILE A 32 -0.32 -1.87 -0.24
N LEU A 33 -1.29 -1.90 0.66
CA LEU A 33 -2.18 -0.78 0.92
C LEU A 33 -2.11 -0.45 2.42
N SER A 34 -1.73 0.78 2.74
CA SER A 34 -1.71 1.30 4.10
C SER A 34 -2.93 2.17 4.35
N VAL A 35 -3.69 1.83 5.38
CA VAL A 35 -4.87 2.59 5.82
C VAL A 35 -4.70 2.92 7.29
N ASN A 36 -4.88 4.19 7.64
CA ASN A 36 -4.84 4.68 9.01
C ASN A 36 -6.22 5.17 9.44
N GLY A 37 -6.72 4.59 10.53
CA GLY A 37 -7.96 5.01 11.18
C GLY A 37 -7.69 5.81 12.44
N ARG A 38 -8.59 6.74 12.77
CA ARG A 38 -8.61 7.48 14.04
C ARG A 38 -10.02 7.46 14.61
N ALA A 39 -10.13 7.08 15.88
CA ALA A 39 -11.36 7.17 16.65
C ALA A 39 -11.10 8.10 17.84
N GLN A 40 -11.99 9.05 18.07
CA GLN A 40 -11.87 10.01 19.16
C GLN A 40 -13.21 10.22 19.85
N SER A 41 -13.18 10.48 21.16
CA SER A 41 -14.37 10.69 21.98
C SER A 41 -15.01 12.06 21.76
N ASN A 42 -14.23 13.05 21.32
CA ASN A 42 -14.75 14.36 20.94
C ASN A 42 -14.98 14.45 19.43
N ARG A 43 -15.99 15.22 19.03
CA ARG A 43 -16.37 15.38 17.63
C ARG A 43 -15.25 16.09 16.85
N TYR A 44 -14.92 15.64 15.64
CA TYR A 44 -14.02 16.40 14.76
C TYR A 44 -14.58 17.82 14.57
N ASP A 45 -13.72 18.83 14.57
CA ASP A 45 -14.13 20.19 14.25
C ASP A 45 -14.50 20.30 12.75
N ALA A 46 -14.90 21.49 12.29
CA ALA A 46 -15.31 21.71 10.90
C ALA A 46 -14.18 21.45 9.86
N SER A 47 -12.93 21.25 10.30
CA SER A 47 -11.77 20.97 9.45
C SER A 47 -11.39 19.48 9.38
N GLY A 48 -11.99 18.64 10.22
CA GLY A 48 -11.90 17.17 10.12
C GLY A 48 -13.13 16.57 9.41
N PRO A 49 -13.28 15.24 9.36
CA PRO A 49 -14.41 14.60 8.69
C PRO A 49 -15.75 15.03 9.30
N ALA A 50 -16.35 16.08 8.74
CA ALA A 50 -17.67 16.67 8.97
C ALA A 50 -18.33 16.39 10.33
N GLY A 51 -17.61 16.61 11.43
CA GLY A 51 -18.12 16.34 12.77
C GLY A 51 -18.42 14.86 13.06
N LYS A 52 -17.63 13.92 12.57
CA LYS A 52 -17.72 12.52 12.98
C LYS A 52 -16.85 12.28 14.21
N TYR A 53 -16.92 11.08 14.77
CA TYR A 53 -16.02 10.60 15.83
C TYR A 53 -14.97 9.62 15.30
N PHE A 54 -15.08 9.28 14.01
CA PHE A 54 -14.26 8.31 13.32
C PHE A 54 -13.76 8.90 12.01
N SER A 55 -12.50 8.66 11.70
CA SER A 55 -11.84 8.99 10.45
C SER A 55 -11.05 7.78 9.96
N ALA A 56 -11.01 7.58 8.65
CA ALA A 56 -10.10 6.64 8.03
C ALA A 56 -9.49 7.31 6.79
N ASN A 57 -8.19 7.12 6.60
CA ASN A 57 -7.45 7.63 5.45
C ASN A 57 -6.55 6.55 4.88
N VAL A 58 -6.46 6.47 3.56
CA VAL A 58 -5.46 5.65 2.87
C VAL A 58 -4.18 6.48 2.79
N THR A 59 -3.09 6.03 3.40
CA THR A 59 -1.85 6.82 3.40
C THR A 59 -1.00 6.52 2.18
N ASP A 60 -0.89 5.25 1.83
CA ASP A 60 0.04 4.78 0.81
C ASP A 60 -0.53 3.54 0.10
N GLY A 61 -0.37 3.49 -1.21
CA GLY A 61 -0.65 2.30 -2.02
C GLY A 61 0.52 2.00 -2.94
N LEU A 62 0.90 0.73 -3.04
CA LEU A 62 1.92 0.23 -3.96
C LEU A 62 1.37 -1.00 -4.68
N VAL A 63 1.50 -1.04 -6.01
CA VAL A 63 1.20 -2.21 -6.83
C VAL A 63 2.41 -2.53 -7.68
N SER A 64 2.77 -3.80 -7.73
CA SER A 64 3.87 -4.37 -8.51
C SER A 64 3.34 -5.48 -9.41
N VAL A 65 3.81 -5.50 -10.65
CA VAL A 65 3.52 -6.51 -11.65
C VAL A 65 4.84 -6.96 -12.25
N ALA A 66 5.15 -8.24 -12.07
CA ALA A 66 6.44 -8.80 -12.45
C ALA A 66 6.27 -10.03 -13.34
N LYS A 67 7.08 -10.07 -14.39
CA LYS A 67 7.29 -11.26 -15.21
C LYS A 67 8.78 -11.59 -15.22
N THR A 68 9.14 -12.65 -14.51
CA THR A 68 10.54 -13.04 -14.27
C THR A 68 11.01 -14.21 -15.14
N HIS A 69 10.13 -14.79 -15.96
CA HIS A 69 10.43 -15.97 -16.78
C HIS A 69 9.83 -15.88 -18.20
N GLY A 70 10.55 -16.38 -19.20
CA GLY A 70 10.13 -16.45 -20.60
C GLY A 70 10.90 -15.51 -21.54
N LEU A 71 10.43 -15.40 -22.79
CA LEU A 71 11.06 -14.60 -23.85
C LEU A 71 11.01 -13.08 -23.57
N ILE A 72 10.01 -12.60 -22.83
CA ILE A 72 9.87 -11.20 -22.43
C ILE A 72 9.78 -11.16 -20.91
N GLN A 73 10.63 -10.34 -20.30
CA GLN A 73 10.69 -10.10 -18.87
C GLN A 73 10.47 -8.62 -18.62
N PHE A 74 9.63 -8.30 -17.65
CA PHE A 74 9.35 -6.91 -17.28
C PHE A 74 8.97 -6.82 -15.82
N TYR A 75 9.18 -5.62 -15.27
CA TYR A 75 8.77 -5.25 -13.93
C TYR A 75 8.13 -3.87 -14.02
N LEU A 76 6.90 -3.76 -13.54
CA LEU A 76 6.16 -2.51 -13.46
C LEU A 76 5.74 -2.29 -12.01
N GLU A 77 6.06 -1.12 -11.48
CA GLU A 77 5.66 -0.71 -10.14
C GLU A 77 4.97 0.65 -10.22
N ALA A 78 3.83 0.77 -9.53
CA ALA A 78 3.04 1.99 -9.45
C ALA A 78 2.66 2.25 -7.99
N GLY A 79 3.04 3.42 -7.49
CA GLY A 79 2.71 3.89 -6.15
C GLY A 79 1.77 5.10 -6.20
N ALA A 80 0.88 5.22 -5.22
CA ALA A 80 0.03 6.38 -5.02
C ALA A 80 0.07 6.82 -3.56
N ILE A 81 0.33 8.11 -3.34
CA ILE A 81 0.11 8.78 -2.05
C ILE A 81 -1.25 9.46 -2.15
N ILE A 82 -2.22 8.99 -1.37
CA ILE A 82 -3.59 9.51 -1.40
C ILE A 82 -3.75 10.45 -0.20
N TYR A 83 -3.89 11.74 -0.48
CA TYR A 83 -4.35 12.70 0.53
C TYR A 83 -5.85 12.93 0.34
N MET A 84 -6.67 12.41 1.26
CA MET A 84 -8.06 12.86 1.36
C MET A 84 -8.16 14.06 2.31
N VAL A 85 -8.78 15.13 1.81
CA VAL A 85 -9.17 16.34 2.56
C VAL A 85 -10.48 16.10 3.29
#